data_AF-A0A7S3HS92-F1
#
_entry.id   AF-A0A7S3HS92-F1
#
_cell.length_a   1.000
_cell.length_b   1.000
_cell.length_c   1.000
_cell.angle_alpha   90.00
_cell.angle_beta   90.00
_cell.angle_gamma   90.00
#
_symmetry.space_group_name_H-M   'P 1'
#
loop_
_entity.id
_entity.type
_entity.pdbx_description
1 polymer ?
#
loop_
_entity_poly.entity_id
_entity_poly.type
_entity_poly.pdbx_seq_one_letter_code
_entity_poly.pdbx_strand_id
1 'polypeptide(L)'
;LQRLADKAVFWYVLLGTKLTKLKALVKTGVLRAEPALAALLNHEKSEDPLFLRKNAFRLLQLHRFQLAVALFLLCDCWEEAASVAAKHLQDMQLVLILARRRPDIS
;
A
#
# COMPACT_ATOMS: atom_id res chain seq x y z
N LEU A 1 0.08 15.41 -8.30
CA LEU A 1 -0.91 15.13 -7.23
C LEU A 1 -1.03 13.63 -6.96
N GLN A 2 -1.24 12.80 -7.98
CA GLN A 2 -1.30 11.34 -7.88
C GLN A 2 -0.17 10.69 -7.08
N ARG A 3 1.07 11.02 -7.42
CA ARG A 3 2.26 10.53 -6.70
C ARG A 3 2.34 10.97 -5.23
N LEU A 4 1.66 12.06 -4.86
CA LEU A 4 1.67 12.58 -3.50
C LEU A 4 0.67 11.82 -2.61
N ALA A 5 -0.49 11.47 -3.15
CA ALA A 5 -1.44 10.57 -2.50
C ALA A 5 -0.86 9.16 -2.33
N ASP A 6 -0.16 8.63 -3.35
CA ASP A 6 0.54 7.34 -3.25
C ASP A 6 1.56 7.31 -2.12
N LYS A 7 2.39 8.37 -2.03
CA LYS A 7 3.35 8.55 -0.93
C LYS A 7 2.66 8.62 0.42
N ALA A 8 1.57 9.39 0.52
CA ALA A 8 0.84 9.55 1.78
C ALA A 8 0.29 8.20 2.27
N VAL A 9 -0.43 7.47 1.41
CA VAL A 9 -0.96 6.14 1.75
C VAL A 9 0.15 5.18 2.12
N PHE A 10 1.23 5.15 1.33
CA PHE A 10 2.41 4.33 1.61
C PHE A 10 2.95 4.59 3.03
N TRP A 11 3.19 5.85 3.40
CA TRP A 11 3.70 6.17 4.74
C TRP A 11 2.70 5.84 5.84
N TYR A 12 1.41 6.11 5.66
CA TYR A 12 0.39 5.73 6.64
C TYR A 12 0.40 4.22 6.89
N VAL A 13 0.37 3.41 5.83
CA VAL A 13 0.39 1.95 5.95
C VAL A 13 1.69 1.46 6.57
N LEU A 14 2.84 1.98 6.12
CA LEU A 14 4.15 1.60 6.65
C LEU A 14 4.25 1.88 8.15
N LEU A 15 3.64 2.98 8.63
CA LEU A 15 3.58 3.34 10.04
C LEU A 15 2.54 2.55 10.86
N GLY A 16 1.83 1.59 10.24
CA GLY A 16 0.87 0.70 10.92
C GLY A 16 -0.59 1.16 10.84
N THR A 17 -0.91 2.06 9.92
CA THR A 17 -2.32 2.47 9.71
C THR A 17 -3.10 1.34 9.04
N LYS A 18 -4.11 0.84 9.74
CA LYS A 18 -5.02 -0.18 9.23
C LYS A 18 -5.96 0.37 8.16
N LEU A 19 -6.50 -0.51 7.32
CA LEU A 19 -7.44 -0.19 6.25
C LEU A 19 -8.64 0.66 6.72
N THR A 20 -9.18 0.38 7.92
CA THR A 20 -10.32 1.14 8.49
C THR A 20 -10.02 2.63 8.66
N LYS A 21 -8.80 2.98 9.11
CA LYS A 21 -8.37 4.38 9.25
C LYS A 21 -8.12 5.03 7.88
N LEU A 22 -7.61 4.28 6.91
CA LEU A 22 -7.49 4.77 5.53
C LEU A 22 -8.86 5.07 4.90
N LYS A 23 -9.85 4.20 5.11
CA LYS A 23 -11.24 4.45 4.68
C LYS A 23 -11.80 5.73 5.32
N ALA A 24 -11.49 5.99 6.60
CA ALA A 24 -11.88 7.24 7.26
C ALA A 24 -11.18 8.47 6.64
N LEU A 25 -9.89 8.37 6.31
CA LEU A 25 -9.12 9.40 5.59
C LEU A 25 -9.68 9.72 4.20
N VAL A 26 -10.27 8.74 3.51
CA VAL A 26 -10.97 9.01 2.24
C VAL A 26 -12.19 9.92 2.46
N LYS A 27 -12.93 9.71 3.55
CA LYS A 27 -14.15 10.48 3.88
C LYS A 27 -13.87 11.95 4.21
N THR A 28 -12.69 12.27 4.73
CA THR A 28 -12.30 13.67 5.03
C THR A 28 -11.99 14.49 3.77
N GLY A 29 -11.89 13.83 2.62
CA GLY A 29 -11.59 14.47 1.35
C GLY A 29 -10.12 14.79 1.11
N VAL A 30 -9.22 14.39 2.02
CA VAL A 30 -7.76 14.53 1.87
C VAL A 30 -7.27 13.78 0.63
N LEU A 31 -7.93 12.69 0.24
CA LEU A 31 -7.62 11.87 -0.93
C LEU A 31 -8.49 12.21 -2.17
N ARG A 32 -9.20 13.35 -2.19
CA ARG A 32 -10.06 13.76 -3.33
C ARG A 32 -9.33 13.85 -4.67
N ALA A 33 -8.03 14.12 -4.64
CA ALA A 33 -7.21 14.19 -5.84
C ALA A 33 -6.99 12.82 -6.52
N GLU A 34 -7.38 11.71 -5.88
CA GLU A 34 -7.22 10.35 -6.41
C GLU A 34 -8.52 9.53 -6.32
N PRO A 35 -9.47 9.71 -7.26
CA PRO A 35 -10.74 9.01 -7.25
C PRO A 35 -10.58 7.49 -7.39
N ALA A 36 -9.57 7.01 -8.12
CA ALA A 36 -9.30 5.59 -8.28
C ALA A 36 -8.89 4.92 -6.95
N LEU A 37 -8.08 5.61 -6.14
CA LEU A 37 -7.70 5.14 -4.82
C LEU A 37 -8.90 5.11 -3.87
N ALA A 38 -9.73 6.17 -3.90
CA ALA A 38 -10.96 6.21 -3.13
C ALA A 38 -11.92 5.07 -3.52
N ALA A 39 -12.05 4.78 -4.82
CA ALA A 39 -12.86 3.68 -5.33
C ALA A 39 -12.33 2.31 -4.86
N LEU A 40 -11.01 2.09 -4.92
CA LEU A 40 -10.37 0.86 -4.43
C LEU A 40 -10.62 0.65 -2.94
N LEU A 41 -10.44 1.69 -2.13
CA LEU A 41 -10.60 1.62 -0.67
C LEU A 41 -12.07 1.48 -0.24
N ASN A 42 -13.02 2.00 -1.01
CA ASN A 42 -14.45 1.88 -0.72
C ASN A 42 -15.12 0.68 -1.38
N HIS A 43 -14.39 -0.12 -2.15
CA HIS A 43 -14.93 -1.32 -2.79
C HIS A 43 -15.40 -2.34 -1.73
N GLU A 44 -16.49 -3.06 -2.00
CA GLU A 44 -17.03 -4.11 -1.11
C GLU A 44 -15.98 -5.15 -0.71
N LYS A 45 -15.12 -5.52 -1.66
CA LYS A 45 -14.01 -6.47 -1.48
C LYS A 45 -12.71 -5.83 -0.99
N SER A 46 -12.72 -4.58 -0.57
CA SER A 46 -11.49 -3.88 -0.11
C SER A 46 -10.83 -4.55 1.10
N GLU A 47 -11.58 -5.35 1.87
CA GLU A 47 -11.08 -6.13 2.99
C GLU A 47 -10.62 -7.55 2.61
N ASP A 48 -10.86 -7.98 1.37
CA ASP A 48 -10.37 -9.26 0.86
C ASP A 48 -8.87 -9.16 0.50
N PRO A 49 -7.98 -9.93 1.18
CA PRO A 49 -6.55 -9.93 0.88
C PRO A 49 -6.22 -10.25 -0.59
N LEU A 50 -6.99 -11.14 -1.23
CA LEU A 50 -6.77 -11.51 -2.64
C LEU A 50 -7.13 -10.35 -3.57
N PHE A 51 -8.20 -9.63 -3.26
CA PHE A 51 -8.57 -8.41 -3.98
C PHE A 51 -7.46 -7.36 -3.88
N LEU A 52 -6.95 -7.10 -2.67
CA LEU A 52 -5.86 -6.15 -2.45
C LEU A 52 -4.59 -6.57 -3.20
N ARG A 53 -4.18 -7.83 -3.10
CA ARG A 53 -3.01 -8.37 -3.78
C ARG A 53 -3.12 -8.25 -5.31
N LYS A 54 -4.29 -8.56 -5.89
CA LYS A 54 -4.53 -8.40 -7.35
C LYS A 54 -4.40 -6.94 -7.78
N ASN A 55 -4.96 -6.02 -7.01
CA ASN A 55 -4.83 -4.60 -7.28
C ASN A 55 -3.38 -4.11 -7.12
N ALA A 56 -2.62 -4.64 -6.15
CA ALA A 56 -1.20 -4.33 -5.97
C ALA A 56 -0.40 -4.69 -7.23
N PHE A 57 -0.59 -5.89 -7.80
CA PHE A 57 0.03 -6.26 -9.07
C PHE A 57 -0.38 -5.36 -10.23
N ARG A 58 -1.65 -4.95 -10.30
CA ARG A 58 -2.09 -3.98 -11.31
C ARG A 58 -1.38 -2.64 -11.15
N LEU A 59 -1.16 -2.16 -9.92
CA LEU A 59 -0.42 -0.93 -9.66
C LEU A 59 1.06 -1.01 -10.05
N LEU A 60 1.68 -2.19 -9.96
CA LEU A 60 3.04 -2.41 -10.48
C LEU A 60 3.12 -2.17 -11.99
N GLN A 61 2.14 -2.69 -12.74
CA GLN A 61 2.05 -2.46 -14.19
C GLN A 61 1.84 -0.99 -14.55
N LEU A 62 1.24 -0.21 -13.65
CA LEU A 62 1.03 1.23 -13.79
C LEU A 62 2.19 2.07 -13.22
N HIS A 63 3.31 1.43 -12.84
CA HIS A 63 4.47 2.08 -12.22
C HIS A 63 4.16 2.86 -10.93
N ARG A 64 3.07 2.50 -10.23
CA ARG A 64 2.66 3.09 -8.94
C ARG A 64 3.23 2.29 -7.78
N PHE A 65 4.55 2.18 -7.73
CA PHE A 65 5.26 1.25 -6.86
C PHE A 65 5.00 1.46 -5.37
N GLN A 66 4.96 2.71 -4.89
CA GLN A 66 4.74 3.00 -3.48
C GLN A 66 3.35 2.58 -3.02
N LEU A 67 2.32 2.81 -3.84
CA LEU A 67 0.97 2.37 -3.55
C LEU A 67 0.85 0.84 -3.65
N ALA A 68 1.55 0.21 -4.60
CA ALA A 68 1.62 -1.25 -4.69
C ALA A 68 2.22 -1.85 -3.41
N VAL A 69 3.34 -1.31 -2.90
CA VAL A 69 3.91 -1.71 -1.61
C VAL A 69 2.87 -1.53 -0.49
N ALA A 70 2.17 -0.40 -0.45
CA ALA A 70 1.14 -0.17 0.56
C ALA A 70 0.02 -1.23 0.53
N LEU A 71 -0.45 -1.63 -0.66
CA LEU A 71 -1.47 -2.68 -0.78
C LEU A 71 -0.94 -4.05 -0.37
N PHE A 72 0.30 -4.40 -0.75
CA PHE A 72 0.91 -5.65 -0.30
C PHE A 72 1.03 -5.72 1.23
N LEU A 73 1.41 -4.61 1.88
CA LEU A 73 1.48 -4.53 3.34
C LEU A 73 0.10 -4.64 4.01
N LEU A 74 -0.95 -4.08 3.40
CA LEU A 74 -2.32 -4.19 3.93
C LEU A 74 -2.89 -5.62 3.87
N CYS A 75 -2.34 -6.49 3.02
CA CYS A 75 -2.73 -7.89 2.90
C CYS A 75 -1.60 -8.86 3.31
N ASP A 76 -0.69 -8.42 4.18
CA ASP A 76 0.40 -9.21 4.76
C ASP A 76 1.33 -9.91 3.74
N CYS A 77 1.42 -9.39 2.53
CA CYS A 77 2.30 -9.87 1.46
C CYS A 77 3.69 -9.21 1.57
N TRP A 78 4.40 -9.49 2.67
CA TRP A 78 5.67 -8.84 3.02
C TRP A 78 6.78 -9.08 2.00
N GLU A 79 6.84 -10.27 1.40
CA GLU A 79 7.86 -10.64 0.42
C GLU A 79 7.71 -9.87 -0.88
N GLU A 80 6.48 -9.72 -1.38
CA GLU A 80 6.21 -8.87 -2.54
C GLU A 80 6.48 -7.39 -2.25
N ALA A 81 6.09 -6.90 -1.06
CA ALA A 81 6.40 -5.55 -0.64
C ALA A 81 7.92 -5.28 -0.64
N ALA A 82 8.71 -6.19 -0.06
CA ALA A 82 10.17 -6.09 -0.04
C ALA A 82 10.79 -6.20 -1.44
N SER A 83 10.28 -7.11 -2.28
CA SER A 83 10.72 -7.27 -3.67
C SER A 83 10.51 -5.99 -4.50
N VAL A 84 9.37 -5.33 -4.33
CA VAL A 84 9.07 -4.06 -5.01
C VAL A 84 9.96 -2.93 -4.48
N ALA A 85 10.17 -2.86 -3.17
CA ALA A 85 11.08 -1.89 -2.55
C ALA A 85 12.51 -2.04 -3.08
N ALA A 86 13.02 -3.27 -3.18
CA ALA A 86 14.35 -3.55 -3.71
C ALA A 86 14.47 -3.23 -5.22
N LYS A 87 13.55 -3.75 -6.04
CA LYS A 87 13.70 -3.72 -7.51
C LYS A 87 13.24 -2.42 -8.14
N HIS A 88 12.19 -1.80 -7.61
CA HIS A 88 11.53 -0.65 -8.25
C HIS A 88 11.73 0.66 -7.50
N LEU A 89 11.77 0.63 -6.17
CA LEU A 89 12.10 1.82 -5.38
C LEU A 89 13.61 1.97 -5.15
N GLN A 90 14.38 0.90 -5.33
CA GLN A 90 15.83 0.84 -5.07
C GLN A 90 16.19 1.30 -3.65
N ASP A 91 15.29 1.04 -2.69
CA ASP A 91 15.41 1.50 -1.31
C ASP A 91 15.74 0.33 -0.39
N MET A 92 17.03 0.07 -0.21
CA MET A 92 17.50 -1.03 0.64
C MET A 92 17.20 -0.77 2.13
N GLN A 93 17.12 0.49 2.56
CA GLN A 93 16.77 0.82 3.94
C GLN A 93 15.33 0.44 4.22
N LEU A 94 14.42 0.73 3.28
CA LEU A 94 13.04 0.27 3.34
C LEU A 94 12.96 -1.26 3.38
N VAL A 95 13.74 -1.97 2.56
CA VAL A 95 13.78 -3.44 2.58
C VAL A 95 14.14 -3.97 3.97
N LEU A 96 15.15 -3.39 4.63
CA LEU A 96 15.54 -3.77 5.99
C LEU A 96 14.43 -3.49 7.01
N ILE A 97 13.73 -2.35 6.90
CA ILE A 97 12.59 -2.01 7.75
C ILE A 97 11.45 -3.02 7.56
N LEU A 98 11.13 -3.37 6.32
CA LEU A 98 10.07 -4.33 6.00
C LEU A 98 10.42 -5.73 6.51
N ALA A 99 11.67 -6.17 6.34
CA ALA A 99 12.14 -7.46 6.86
C ALA A 99 12.03 -7.54 8.39
N ARG A 100 12.39 -6.46 9.11
CA ARG A 100 12.29 -6.40 10.57
C ARG A 100 10.85 -6.35 11.09
N ARG A 101 9.91 -5.82 10.31
CA ARG A 101 8.50 -5.70 10.70
C ARG A 101 7.66 -6.94 10.38
N ARG A 102 8.22 -7.94 9.69
CA ARG A 102 7.54 -9.21 9.44
C ARG A 102 7.18 -9.86 10.80
N PRO A 103 5.92 -10.26 11.04
CA PRO A 103 5.49 -10.84 12.31
C PRO A 103 6.16 -12.18 12.68
N ASP A 104 6.87 -12.83 11.75
CA ASP A 104 7.31 -14.24 11.87
C ASP A 104 8.79 -14.42 12.27
N ILE A 105 9.36 -13.49 13.05
CA ILE A 105 10.63 -13.72 13.76
C ILE A 105 10.41 -13.36 15.24
N SER A 106 9.60 -14.18 15.91
CA SER A 106 9.46 -14.26 17.36
C SER A 106 9.06 -15.67 17.74
#